data_AF-L5JRB1-F1
#
_entry.id   AF-L5JRB1-F1
#
_cell.length_a   1.000
_cell.length_b   1.000
_cell.length_c   1.000
_cell.angle_alpha   90.00
_cell.angle_beta   90.00
_cell.angle_gamma   90.00
#
_symmetry.space_group_name_H-M   'P 1'
#
loop_
_entity.id
_entity.type
_entity.pdbx_description
1 polymer ?
#
loop_
_entity_poly.entity_id
_entity_poly.type
_entity_poly.pdbx_seq_one_letter_code
_entity_poly.pdbx_strand_id
1 'polypeptide(L)'
;MNGPGRPKLASLSDFQFGAVATEMIEDVLLHLAQQNEQAVQEAAGRMGSFRETRIVEFVFLLSEQWCLEKSVSYQAVEILERFMVKQAENICRQATTQLREKTEPQNWRALKEQLFDKFILRLVSCVQLASKLSFHYKIISNITVLNFLQALGYIHTKEELLESELDVLKSLNFQINLPTPLAYVEMLLEVLGYNGCSVPATWLHATCLTLLDLVYLLHEPVYESLLRASIENSTPSQLQGEKFVSVKEDFMLLAVGIIAASAFIQKHECWSQVVGHLQSITGIALESIAAFSYAILTHSVGANTPGRQQSVPSHLAARALRATASSNM
;
A
#
# COMPACT_ATOMS: atom_id res chain seq x y z
N MET A 1 -42.85 -13.01 -22.84
CA MET A 1 -42.33 -11.82 -22.13
C MET A 1 -41.27 -12.30 -21.15
N ASN A 2 -40.01 -12.31 -21.57
CA ASN A 2 -38.88 -12.70 -20.73
C ASN A 2 -38.18 -11.41 -20.29
N GLY A 3 -38.14 -11.16 -18.97
CA GLY A 3 -37.46 -10.00 -18.41
C GLY A 3 -35.94 -10.07 -18.61
N PRO A 4 -35.24 -8.92 -18.60
CA PRO A 4 -33.81 -8.90 -18.81
C PRO A 4 -33.13 -9.52 -17.58
N GLY A 5 -32.42 -10.62 -17.82
CA GLY A 5 -31.60 -11.28 -16.81
C GLY A 5 -30.55 -10.31 -16.27
N ARG A 6 -30.47 -10.20 -14.94
CA ARG A 6 -29.32 -9.60 -14.26
C ARG A 6 -28.03 -10.19 -14.86
N PRO A 7 -26.99 -9.38 -15.13
CA PRO A 7 -25.71 -9.94 -15.51
C PRO A 7 -25.24 -10.85 -14.37
N LYS A 8 -25.03 -12.12 -14.69
CA LYS A 8 -24.30 -13.05 -13.82
C LYS A 8 -22.98 -12.37 -13.45
N LEU A 9 -22.75 -12.22 -12.15
CA LEU A 9 -21.42 -11.99 -11.60
C LEU A 9 -20.51 -13.03 -12.26
N ALA A 10 -19.48 -12.59 -12.99
CA ALA A 10 -18.52 -13.50 -13.60
C ALA A 10 -18.07 -14.49 -12.54
N SER A 11 -18.22 -15.79 -12.82
CA SER A 11 -17.64 -16.83 -11.98
C SER A 11 -16.16 -16.55 -11.80
N LEU A 12 -15.63 -16.76 -10.60
CA LEU A 12 -14.20 -16.93 -10.34
C LEU A 12 -13.70 -18.12 -11.17
N SER A 13 -13.48 -17.92 -12.46
CA SER A 13 -13.01 -18.94 -13.41
C SER A 13 -11.49 -18.86 -13.51
N ASP A 14 -10.86 -19.95 -13.08
CA ASP A 14 -9.59 -20.55 -13.56
C ASP A 14 -8.31 -19.70 -13.51
N PHE A 15 -7.98 -19.10 -12.36
CA PHE A 15 -6.56 -18.83 -12.07
C PHE A 15 -5.90 -20.12 -11.60
N GLN A 16 -4.97 -20.66 -12.39
CA GLN A 16 -4.16 -21.81 -12.01
C GLN A 16 -2.74 -21.35 -11.72
N PHE A 17 -2.29 -21.59 -10.50
CA PHE A 17 -0.88 -21.41 -10.12
C PHE A 17 -0.10 -22.71 -10.31
N GLY A 18 1.19 -22.58 -10.65
CA GLY A 18 2.10 -23.70 -10.91
C GLY A 18 1.96 -24.27 -12.33
N ALA A 19 1.48 -23.46 -13.27
CA ALA A 19 1.27 -23.84 -14.67
C ALA A 19 2.31 -23.21 -15.62
N VAL A 20 3.04 -22.20 -15.16
CA VAL A 20 4.08 -21.51 -15.94
C VAL A 20 5.33 -22.40 -16.05
N ALA A 21 6.00 -22.34 -17.20
CA ALA A 21 7.26 -23.06 -17.41
C ALA A 21 8.34 -22.58 -16.42
N THR A 22 9.11 -23.51 -15.86
CA THR A 22 10.11 -23.23 -14.81
C THR A 22 11.16 -22.21 -15.21
N GLU A 23 11.63 -22.26 -16.46
CA GLU A 23 12.61 -21.31 -16.99
C GLU A 23 12.07 -19.88 -16.94
N MET A 24 10.80 -19.67 -17.29
CA MET A 24 10.17 -18.36 -17.21
C MET A 24 9.93 -17.92 -15.75
N ILE A 25 9.60 -18.84 -14.85
CA ILE A 25 9.43 -18.53 -13.41
C ILE A 25 10.76 -18.04 -12.83
N GLU A 26 11.86 -18.74 -13.11
CA GLU A 26 13.19 -18.40 -12.61
C GLU A 26 13.65 -17.03 -13.12
N ASP A 27 13.55 -16.79 -14.43
CA ASP A 27 13.93 -15.51 -15.04
C ASP A 27 13.14 -14.33 -14.46
N VAL A 28 11.82 -14.48 -14.30
CA VAL A 28 10.97 -13.41 -13.77
C VAL A 28 11.22 -13.20 -12.27
N LEU A 29 11.40 -14.27 -11.49
CA LEU A 29 11.71 -14.16 -10.07
C LEU A 29 13.06 -13.46 -9.83
N LEU A 30 14.08 -13.80 -10.62
CA LEU A 30 15.39 -13.12 -10.57
C LEU A 30 15.26 -11.64 -10.94
N HIS A 31 14.47 -11.32 -11.96
CA HIS A 31 14.22 -9.93 -12.34
C HIS A 31 13.52 -9.14 -11.22
N LEU A 32 12.48 -9.71 -10.61
CA LEU A 32 11.78 -9.10 -9.48
C LEU A 32 12.70 -8.91 -8.27
N ALA A 33 13.56 -9.89 -7.96
CA ALA A 33 14.53 -9.77 -6.87
C ALA A 33 15.53 -8.62 -7.11
N GLN A 34 16.04 -8.47 -8.34
CA GLN A 34 16.93 -7.36 -8.71
C GLN A 34 16.23 -6.01 -8.61
N GLN A 35 14.98 -5.90 -9.07
CA GLN A 35 14.19 -4.67 -8.97
C GLN A 35 13.91 -4.29 -7.52
N ASN A 36 13.59 -5.28 -6.68
CA ASN A 36 13.38 -5.09 -5.26
C ASN A 36 14.65 -4.60 -4.56
N GLU A 37 15.79 -5.24 -4.81
CA GLU A 37 17.08 -4.81 -4.24
C GLU A 37 17.42 -3.38 -4.64
N GLN A 38 17.24 -3.02 -5.91
CA GLN A 38 17.43 -1.66 -6.38
C GLN A 38 16.50 -0.68 -5.66
N ALA A 39 15.21 -1.00 -5.51
CA ALA A 39 14.26 -0.15 -4.81
C ALA A 39 14.65 0.08 -3.34
N VAL A 40 15.04 -0.97 -2.63
CA VAL A 40 15.50 -0.91 -1.23
C VAL A 40 16.76 -0.05 -1.09
N GLN A 41 17.73 -0.18 -2.01
CA GLN A 41 18.94 0.64 -2.01
C GLN A 41 18.64 2.12 -2.30
N GLU A 42 17.79 2.40 -3.28
CA GLU A 42 17.41 3.76 -3.65
C GLU A 42 16.53 4.47 -2.61
N ALA A 43 15.81 3.70 -1.78
CA ALA A 43 15.01 4.20 -0.69
C ALA A 43 15.85 4.69 0.50
N ALA A 44 17.11 4.26 0.62
CA ALA A 44 17.98 4.63 1.71
C ALA A 44 18.18 6.16 1.76
N GLY A 45 17.78 6.77 2.89
CA GLY A 45 17.88 8.21 3.09
C GLY A 45 16.74 9.04 2.49
N ARG A 46 15.74 8.41 1.85
CA ARG A 46 14.47 9.08 1.56
C ARG A 46 13.68 9.27 2.85
N MET A 47 12.89 10.34 2.93
CA MET A 47 12.04 10.62 4.08
C MET A 47 10.63 11.00 3.63
N GLY A 48 9.64 10.49 4.36
CA GLY A 48 8.23 10.69 4.05
C GLY A 48 7.64 9.57 3.21
N SER A 49 6.32 9.53 3.18
CA SER A 49 5.49 8.62 2.39
C SER A 49 4.21 9.36 2.05
N PHE A 50 3.71 9.19 0.84
CA PHE A 50 2.38 9.63 0.39
C PHE A 50 1.37 8.47 0.37
N ARG A 51 1.75 7.27 0.86
CA ARG A 51 0.85 6.13 1.13
C ARG A 51 0.04 6.35 2.42
N GLU A 52 -0.50 7.56 2.62
CA GLU A 52 -1.37 7.87 3.75
C GLU A 52 -2.73 7.18 3.56
N THR A 53 -3.30 6.64 4.64
CA THR A 53 -4.58 5.90 4.62
C THR A 53 -5.66 6.58 3.80
N ARG A 54 -5.86 7.90 3.96
CA ARG A 54 -6.89 8.65 3.24
C ARG A 54 -6.65 8.73 1.74
N ILE A 55 -5.39 8.84 1.32
CA ILE A 55 -5.01 8.90 -0.10
C ILE A 55 -5.24 7.53 -0.74
N VAL A 56 -4.77 6.48 -0.08
CA VAL A 56 -4.95 5.09 -0.52
C VAL A 56 -6.43 4.72 -0.59
N GLU A 57 -7.19 5.03 0.47
CA GLU A 57 -8.64 4.80 0.52
C GLU A 57 -9.36 5.52 -0.62
N PHE A 58 -9.00 6.78 -0.91
CA PHE A 58 -9.57 7.51 -2.03
C PHE A 58 -9.29 6.80 -3.36
N VAL A 59 -8.05 6.37 -3.60
CA VAL A 59 -7.68 5.64 -4.84
C VAL A 59 -8.43 4.32 -4.96
N PHE A 60 -8.60 3.59 -3.86
CA PHE A 60 -9.31 2.31 -3.83
C PHE A 60 -10.81 2.50 -4.09
N LEU A 61 -11.45 3.45 -3.42
CA LEU A 61 -12.87 3.78 -3.63
C LEU A 61 -13.13 4.27 -5.06
N LEU A 62 -12.24 5.10 -5.60
CA LEU A 62 -12.35 5.57 -6.98
C LEU A 62 -12.21 4.41 -7.97
N SER A 63 -11.26 3.51 -7.73
CA SER A 63 -11.05 2.33 -8.57
C SER A 63 -12.24 1.37 -8.51
N GLU A 64 -12.84 1.19 -7.34
CA GLU A 64 -14.08 0.44 -7.14
C GLU A 64 -15.26 1.09 -7.88
N GLN A 65 -15.43 2.41 -7.74
CA GLN A 65 -16.48 3.17 -8.44
C GLN A 65 -16.38 3.03 -9.97
N TRP A 66 -15.17 2.89 -10.48
CA TRP A 66 -14.90 2.68 -11.91
C TRP A 66 -14.76 1.20 -12.31
N CYS A 67 -15.04 0.29 -11.37
CA CYS A 67 -14.99 -1.16 -11.57
C CYS A 67 -13.65 -1.63 -12.17
N LEU A 68 -12.54 -1.04 -11.71
CA LEU A 68 -11.18 -1.38 -12.10
C LEU A 68 -10.67 -2.59 -11.32
N GLU A 69 -9.67 -3.28 -11.88
CA GLU A 69 -9.01 -4.41 -11.21
C GLU A 69 -8.16 -3.95 -10.02
N LYS A 70 -7.90 -4.85 -9.08
CA LYS A 70 -7.06 -4.57 -7.90
C LYS A 70 -5.62 -4.17 -8.28
N SER A 71 -5.06 -4.82 -9.31
CA SER A 71 -3.76 -4.46 -9.88
C SER A 71 -3.67 -2.97 -10.27
N VAL A 72 -4.74 -2.42 -10.86
CA VAL A 72 -4.81 -1.00 -11.25
C VAL A 72 -4.79 -0.09 -10.03
N SER A 73 -5.46 -0.51 -8.95
CA SER A 73 -5.51 0.27 -7.70
C SER A 73 -4.12 0.37 -7.07
N TYR A 74 -3.41 -0.75 -6.93
CA TYR A 74 -2.04 -0.77 -6.42
C TYR A 74 -1.10 0.02 -7.33
N GLN A 75 -1.20 -0.17 -8.65
CA GLN A 75 -0.37 0.56 -9.61
C GLN A 75 -0.58 2.08 -9.50
N ALA A 76 -1.82 2.53 -9.34
CA ALA A 76 -2.13 3.94 -9.19
C ALA A 76 -1.51 4.54 -7.91
N VAL A 77 -1.57 3.81 -6.80
CA VAL A 77 -0.89 4.22 -5.55
C VAL A 77 0.62 4.31 -5.74
N GLU A 78 1.25 3.31 -6.37
CA GLU A 78 2.70 3.31 -6.60
C GLU A 78 3.18 4.36 -7.62
N ILE A 79 2.34 4.72 -8.60
CA ILE A 79 2.63 5.85 -9.50
C ILE A 79 2.54 7.16 -8.71
N LEU A 80 1.48 7.35 -7.92
CA LEU A 80 1.27 8.56 -7.15
C LEU A 80 2.37 8.77 -6.12
N GLU A 81 2.73 7.74 -5.35
CA GLU A 81 3.80 7.78 -4.35
C GLU A 81 5.10 8.30 -4.96
N ARG A 82 5.59 7.63 -6.00
CA ARG A 82 6.86 8.00 -6.64
C ARG A 82 6.80 9.39 -7.26
N PHE A 83 5.66 9.76 -7.84
CA PHE A 83 5.47 11.10 -8.39
C PHE A 83 5.58 12.15 -7.28
N MET A 84 4.86 11.97 -6.17
CA MET A 84 4.82 12.93 -5.07
C MET A 84 6.15 13.04 -4.34
N VAL A 85 6.85 11.92 -4.11
CA VAL A 85 8.22 11.92 -3.56
C VAL A 85 9.15 12.74 -4.45
N LYS A 86 9.13 12.52 -5.78
CA LYS A 86 9.97 13.27 -6.71
C LYS A 86 9.63 14.75 -6.75
N GLN A 87 8.35 15.11 -6.63
CA GLN A 87 7.91 16.50 -6.52
C GLN A 87 8.45 17.15 -5.23
N ALA A 88 8.37 16.45 -4.08
CA ALA A 88 8.91 16.92 -2.82
C ALA A 88 10.44 17.11 -2.87
N GLU A 89 11.17 16.14 -3.43
CA GLU A 89 12.62 16.23 -3.63
C GLU A 89 13.02 17.41 -4.52
N ASN A 90 12.27 17.66 -5.59
CA ASN A 90 12.50 18.81 -6.48
C ASN A 90 12.33 20.14 -5.75
N ILE A 91 11.29 20.25 -4.92
CA ILE A 91 11.04 21.45 -4.10
C ILE A 91 12.17 21.65 -3.09
N CYS A 92 12.60 20.59 -2.38
CA CYS A 92 13.72 20.66 -1.42
C CYS A 92 15.05 21.05 -2.09
N ARG A 93 15.32 20.52 -3.30
CA ARG A 93 16.52 20.84 -4.08
C ARG A 93 16.55 22.32 -4.49
N GLN A 94 15.42 22.86 -4.97
CA GLN A 94 15.31 24.27 -5.34
C GLN A 94 15.58 25.19 -4.14
N ALA A 95 15.05 24.86 -2.97
CA ALA A 95 15.28 25.62 -1.75
C ALA A 95 16.76 25.65 -1.34
N THR A 96 17.44 24.51 -1.48
CA THR A 96 18.86 24.38 -1.16
C THR A 96 19.73 25.22 -2.10
N THR A 97 19.40 25.25 -3.39
CA THR A 97 20.11 26.06 -4.39
C THR A 97 19.93 27.56 -4.13
N GLN A 98 18.71 28.01 -3.82
CA GLN A 98 18.42 29.43 -3.57
C GLN A 98 19.10 29.95 -2.29
N LEU A 99 19.19 29.11 -1.25
CA LEU A 99 19.93 29.44 -0.03
C LEU A 99 21.43 29.68 -0.31
N ARG A 100 22.01 28.92 -1.24
CA ARG A 100 23.42 29.05 -1.66
C ARG A 100 23.66 30.32 -2.50
N GLU A 101 22.69 30.74 -3.29
CA GLU A 101 22.77 31.89 -4.18
C GLU A 101 22.41 33.24 -3.50
N LYS A 102 22.03 33.23 -2.20
CA LYS A 102 21.59 34.42 -1.44
C LYS A 102 20.43 35.17 -2.11
N THR A 103 19.62 34.48 -2.89
CA THR A 103 18.38 34.99 -3.49
C THR A 103 17.29 35.04 -2.41
N GLU A 104 16.25 35.87 -2.58
CA GLU A 104 15.14 36.01 -1.63
C GLU A 104 14.60 34.65 -1.14
N PRO A 105 14.19 34.54 0.13
CA PRO A 105 13.72 33.28 0.70
C PRO A 105 12.49 32.77 -0.07
N GLN A 106 12.60 31.54 -0.57
CA GLN A 106 11.53 30.87 -1.31
C GLN A 106 10.23 30.85 -0.50
N ASN A 107 9.12 31.27 -1.10
CA ASN A 107 7.82 31.24 -0.43
C ASN A 107 7.30 29.80 -0.32
N TRP A 108 7.67 29.12 0.76
CA TRP A 108 7.28 27.74 1.06
C TRP A 108 5.77 27.52 1.09
N ARG A 109 5.00 28.55 1.46
CA ARG A 109 3.52 28.48 1.45
C ARG A 109 2.98 28.39 0.03
N ALA A 110 3.50 29.20 -0.90
CA ALA A 110 3.05 29.18 -2.30
C ALA A 110 3.36 27.85 -3.00
N LEU A 111 4.53 27.25 -2.73
CA LEU A 111 4.89 25.93 -3.27
C LEU A 111 4.00 24.81 -2.71
N LYS A 112 3.70 24.88 -1.41
CA LYS A 112 2.80 23.96 -0.75
C LYS A 112 1.40 24.07 -1.36
N GLU A 113 0.86 25.28 -1.47
CA GLU A 113 -0.43 25.57 -2.11
C GLU A 113 -0.47 25.04 -3.54
N GLN A 114 0.57 25.29 -4.35
CA GLN A 114 0.65 24.77 -5.72
C GLN A 114 0.61 23.23 -5.80
N LEU A 115 1.22 22.54 -4.83
CA LEU A 115 1.23 21.08 -4.76
C LEU A 115 -0.15 20.54 -4.34
N PHE A 116 -0.85 21.21 -3.43
CA PHE A 116 -2.21 20.84 -3.01
C PHE A 116 -3.28 21.18 -4.04
N ASP A 117 -3.18 22.31 -4.73
CA ASP A 117 -4.16 22.78 -5.71
C ASP A 117 -4.35 21.80 -6.87
N LYS A 118 -3.27 21.13 -7.27
CA LYS A 118 -3.30 20.13 -8.35
C LYS A 118 -3.42 18.70 -7.83
N PHE A 119 -3.43 18.48 -6.51
CA PHE A 119 -3.31 17.13 -5.93
C PHE A 119 -4.39 16.16 -6.42
N ILE A 120 -5.66 16.58 -6.40
CA ILE A 120 -6.77 15.74 -6.86
C ILE A 120 -6.66 15.42 -8.35
N LEU A 121 -6.30 16.42 -9.18
CA LEU A 121 -6.04 16.20 -10.60
C LEU A 121 -4.90 15.19 -10.82
N ARG A 122 -3.80 15.30 -10.06
CA ARG A 122 -2.66 14.36 -10.12
C ARG A 122 -3.05 12.95 -9.70
N LEU A 123 -3.78 12.81 -8.59
CA LEU A 123 -4.27 11.53 -8.10
C LEU A 123 -5.12 10.84 -9.16
N VAL A 124 -6.11 11.54 -9.71
CA VAL A 124 -7.00 10.97 -10.73
C VAL A 124 -6.24 10.66 -12.03
N SER A 125 -5.25 11.48 -12.39
CA SER A 125 -4.35 11.21 -13.53
C SER A 125 -3.55 9.92 -13.32
N CYS A 126 -3.09 9.64 -12.10
CA CYS A 126 -2.37 8.40 -11.78
C CYS A 126 -3.28 7.17 -11.93
N VAL A 127 -4.54 7.25 -11.48
CA VAL A 127 -5.54 6.18 -11.68
C VAL A 127 -5.83 5.98 -13.17
N GLN A 128 -5.96 7.07 -13.93
CA GLN A 128 -6.18 6.99 -15.37
C GLN A 128 -4.98 6.33 -16.09
N LEU A 129 -3.75 6.74 -15.77
CA LEU A 129 -2.53 6.13 -16.31
C LEU A 129 -2.43 4.65 -15.96
N ALA A 130 -2.69 4.27 -14.71
CA ALA A 130 -2.71 2.87 -14.29
C ALA A 130 -3.76 2.06 -15.08
N SER A 131 -4.95 2.63 -15.33
CA SER A 131 -5.97 1.96 -16.14
C SER A 131 -5.55 1.74 -17.60
N LYS A 132 -4.70 2.63 -18.14
CA LYS A 132 -4.13 2.50 -19.49
C LYS A 132 -3.03 1.44 -19.58
N LEU A 133 -2.34 1.15 -18.46
CA LEU A 133 -1.33 0.09 -18.39
C LEU A 133 -1.94 -1.30 -18.23
N SER A 134 -3.13 -1.40 -17.64
CA SER A 134 -3.80 -2.69 -17.50
C SER A 134 -4.15 -3.27 -18.87
N PHE A 135 -3.87 -4.55 -19.04
CA PHE A 135 -4.25 -5.32 -20.24
C PHE A 135 -5.77 -5.58 -20.31
N HIS A 136 -6.53 -5.17 -19.28
CA HIS A 136 -7.98 -5.28 -19.26
C HIS A 136 -8.65 -4.14 -20.05
N TYR A 137 -9.77 -4.43 -20.73
CA TYR A 137 -10.48 -3.52 -21.64
C TYR A 137 -11.11 -2.27 -20.98
N LYS A 138 -10.93 -2.07 -19.67
CA LYS A 138 -11.54 -0.97 -18.90
C LYS A 138 -10.57 0.20 -18.75
N ILE A 139 -10.25 0.83 -19.88
CA ILE A 139 -9.48 2.06 -19.89
C ILE A 139 -10.39 3.23 -19.51
N ILE A 140 -9.98 4.05 -18.55
CA ILE A 140 -10.74 5.22 -18.14
C ILE A 140 -10.60 6.35 -19.17
N SER A 141 -11.74 6.81 -19.67
CA SER A 141 -11.80 7.89 -20.65
C SER A 141 -11.62 9.28 -20.01
N ASN A 142 -11.13 10.25 -20.77
CA ASN A 142 -11.02 11.64 -20.30
C ASN A 142 -12.39 12.20 -19.89
N ILE A 143 -13.47 11.81 -20.56
CA ILE A 143 -14.83 12.27 -20.23
C ILE A 143 -15.22 11.78 -18.83
N THR A 144 -14.91 10.52 -18.50
CA THR A 144 -15.18 9.94 -17.18
C THR A 144 -14.45 10.72 -16.08
N VAL A 145 -13.17 11.03 -16.30
CA VAL A 145 -12.34 11.80 -15.36
C VAL A 145 -12.88 13.23 -15.18
N LEU A 146 -13.14 13.93 -16.28
CA LEU A 146 -13.60 15.32 -16.23
C LEU A 146 -14.98 15.43 -15.56
N ASN A 147 -15.89 14.50 -15.82
CA ASN A 147 -17.19 14.45 -15.14
C ASN A 147 -17.04 14.20 -13.63
N PHE A 148 -16.13 13.32 -13.23
CA PHE A 148 -15.83 13.07 -11.82
C PHE A 148 -15.26 14.31 -11.12
N LEU A 149 -14.26 14.94 -11.73
CA LEU A 149 -13.65 16.17 -11.21
C LEU A 149 -14.69 17.29 -11.09
N GLN A 150 -15.54 17.47 -12.11
CA GLN A 150 -16.62 18.46 -12.10
C GLN A 150 -17.62 18.19 -10.97
N ALA A 151 -17.97 16.93 -10.71
CA ALA A 151 -18.88 16.55 -9.62
C ALA A 151 -18.30 16.88 -8.23
N LEU A 152 -16.97 16.92 -8.09
CA LEU A 152 -16.27 17.34 -6.88
C LEU A 152 -16.04 18.87 -6.80
N GLY A 153 -16.46 19.62 -7.80
CA GLY A 153 -16.27 21.08 -7.88
C GLY A 153 -14.96 21.52 -8.55
N TYR A 154 -14.18 20.60 -9.11
CA TYR A 154 -12.95 20.89 -9.85
C TYR A 154 -13.25 21.01 -11.35
N ILE A 155 -13.12 22.22 -11.88
CA ILE A 155 -13.33 22.49 -13.31
C ILE A 155 -11.98 22.39 -14.01
N HIS A 156 -11.84 21.39 -14.88
CA HIS A 156 -10.64 21.18 -15.68
C HIS A 156 -10.98 21.02 -17.16
N THR A 157 -10.04 21.42 -18.01
CA THR A 157 -10.12 21.15 -19.45
C THR A 157 -9.50 19.80 -19.81
N LYS A 158 -9.78 19.30 -21.00
CA LYS A 158 -9.14 18.08 -21.51
C LYS A 158 -7.63 18.28 -21.65
N GLU A 159 -7.22 19.47 -22.05
CA GLU A 159 -5.83 19.88 -22.23
C GLU A 159 -5.08 19.85 -20.89
N GLU A 160 -5.66 20.41 -19.83
CA GLU A 160 -5.09 20.36 -18.47
C GLU A 160 -4.96 18.93 -17.93
N LEU A 161 -5.94 18.07 -18.22
CA LEU A 161 -5.86 16.65 -17.85
C LEU A 161 -4.71 15.94 -18.57
N LEU A 162 -4.58 16.15 -19.88
CA LEU A 162 -3.50 15.54 -20.68
C LEU A 162 -2.12 16.07 -20.27
N GLU A 163 -2.01 17.37 -19.99
CA GLU A 163 -0.80 17.97 -19.44
C GLU A 163 -0.47 17.35 -18.08
N SER A 164 -1.49 17.12 -17.26
CA SER A 164 -1.31 16.47 -15.96
C SER A 164 -0.76 15.05 -16.10
N GLU A 165 -1.30 14.24 -17.01
CA GLU A 165 -0.78 12.90 -17.28
C GLU A 165 0.66 12.93 -17.82
N LEU A 166 0.95 13.84 -18.76
CA LEU A 166 2.27 13.98 -19.37
C LEU A 166 3.34 14.40 -18.36
N ASP A 167 2.98 15.29 -17.44
CA ASP A 167 3.86 15.71 -16.34
C ASP A 167 4.18 14.56 -15.39
N VAL A 168 3.21 13.70 -15.06
CA VAL A 168 3.46 12.49 -14.24
C VAL A 168 4.43 11.56 -14.99
N LEU A 169 4.17 11.30 -16.27
CA LEU A 169 5.03 10.48 -17.11
C LEU A 169 6.46 11.01 -17.19
N LYS A 170 6.63 12.30 -17.53
CA LYS A 170 7.94 12.94 -17.61
C LYS A 170 8.66 12.94 -16.27
N SER A 171 7.95 13.26 -15.19
CA SER A 171 8.51 13.23 -13.85
C SER A 171 9.01 11.83 -13.53
N LEU A 172 8.30 10.77 -13.89
CA LEU A 172 8.74 9.41 -13.65
C LEU A 172 9.63 8.82 -14.76
N ASN A 173 10.19 9.64 -15.66
CA ASN A 173 11.00 9.19 -16.80
C ASN A 173 10.31 8.07 -17.61
N PHE A 174 8.98 8.12 -17.72
CA PHE A 174 8.12 7.12 -18.35
C PHE A 174 8.17 5.71 -17.72
N GLN A 175 8.81 5.55 -16.55
CA GLN A 175 8.89 4.28 -15.81
C GLN A 175 7.65 4.10 -14.91
N ILE A 176 6.46 4.09 -15.50
CA ILE A 176 5.20 3.94 -14.74
C ILE A 176 4.75 2.48 -14.56
N ASN A 177 5.27 1.55 -15.36
CA ASN A 177 4.95 0.12 -15.33
C ASN A 177 5.97 -0.68 -14.48
N LEU A 178 6.22 -0.23 -13.26
CA LEU A 178 7.04 -0.99 -12.31
C LEU A 178 6.17 -2.01 -11.55
N PRO A 179 6.73 -3.16 -11.13
CA PRO A 179 5.98 -4.17 -10.38
C PRO A 179 5.45 -3.60 -9.07
N THR A 180 4.20 -3.95 -8.76
CA THR A 180 3.56 -3.66 -7.47
C THR A 180 3.78 -4.83 -6.50
N PRO A 181 3.54 -4.65 -5.20
CA PRO A 181 3.56 -5.77 -4.24
C PRO A 181 2.72 -6.98 -4.66
N LEU A 182 1.62 -6.77 -5.39
CA LEU A 182 0.80 -7.86 -5.92
C LEU A 182 1.58 -8.77 -6.88
N ALA A 183 2.44 -8.21 -7.74
CA ALA A 183 3.25 -8.99 -8.67
C ALA A 183 4.20 -9.96 -7.94
N TYR A 184 4.79 -9.51 -6.83
CA TYR A 184 5.63 -10.36 -5.97
C TYR A 184 4.81 -11.46 -5.29
N VAL A 185 3.63 -11.13 -4.77
CA VAL A 185 2.70 -12.10 -4.17
C VAL A 185 2.32 -13.18 -5.20
N GLU A 186 1.89 -12.77 -6.40
CA GLU A 186 1.45 -13.71 -7.44
C GLU A 186 2.61 -14.57 -7.96
N MET A 187 3.80 -14.00 -8.12
CA MET A 187 4.99 -14.77 -8.51
C MET A 187 5.36 -15.83 -7.46
N LEU A 188 5.36 -15.46 -6.18
CA LEU A 188 5.68 -16.41 -5.11
C LEU A 188 4.59 -17.50 -4.99
N LEU A 189 3.32 -17.15 -5.18
CA LEU A 189 2.24 -18.14 -5.23
C LEU A 189 2.37 -19.09 -6.43
N GLU A 190 2.85 -18.62 -7.58
CA GLU A 190 3.18 -19.45 -8.74
C GLU A 190 4.26 -20.48 -8.40
N VAL A 191 5.35 -20.03 -7.77
CA VAL A 191 6.45 -20.90 -7.33
C VAL A 191 5.97 -21.91 -6.28
N LEU A 192 5.13 -21.50 -5.33
CA LEU A 192 4.54 -22.41 -4.33
C LEU A 192 3.61 -23.45 -4.96
N GLY A 193 2.83 -23.05 -5.97
CA GLY A 193 1.99 -23.94 -6.76
C GLY A 193 2.82 -24.99 -7.48
N TYR A 194 3.92 -24.56 -8.12
CA TYR A 194 4.87 -25.46 -8.77
C TYR A 194 5.52 -26.45 -7.78
N ASN A 195 5.92 -25.97 -6.60
CA ASN A 195 6.53 -26.78 -5.55
C ASN A 195 5.54 -27.73 -4.84
N GLY A 196 4.27 -27.78 -5.25
CA GLY A 196 3.28 -28.69 -4.70
C GLY A 196 2.92 -28.39 -3.23
N CYS A 197 2.89 -27.12 -2.85
CA CYS A 197 2.52 -26.71 -1.49
C CYS A 197 1.16 -27.28 -1.08
N SER A 198 1.03 -27.71 0.18
CA SER A 198 -0.17 -28.43 0.65
C SER A 198 -1.45 -27.58 0.75
N VAL A 199 -1.34 -26.26 0.59
CA VAL A 199 -2.48 -25.35 0.49
C VAL A 199 -2.59 -24.88 -0.96
N PRO A 200 -3.78 -24.98 -1.60
CA PRO A 200 -3.97 -24.45 -2.94
C PRO A 200 -3.63 -22.97 -3.00
N ALA A 201 -2.71 -22.58 -3.88
CA ALA A 201 -2.28 -21.19 -4.04
C ALA A 201 -3.44 -20.25 -4.41
N THR A 202 -4.49 -20.77 -5.07
CA THR A 202 -5.72 -20.02 -5.36
C THR A 202 -6.48 -19.59 -4.10
N TRP A 203 -6.47 -20.41 -3.05
CA TRP A 203 -7.09 -20.06 -1.77
C TRP A 203 -6.27 -19.02 -1.02
N LEU A 204 -4.94 -19.14 -1.08
CA LEU A 204 -4.04 -18.15 -0.51
C LEU A 204 -4.20 -16.80 -1.22
N HIS A 205 -4.31 -16.78 -2.55
CA HIS A 205 -4.42 -15.55 -3.36
C HIS A 205 -5.57 -14.63 -2.91
N ALA A 206 -6.77 -15.18 -2.70
CA ALA A 206 -7.93 -14.40 -2.26
C ALA A 206 -7.69 -13.71 -0.90
N THR A 207 -7.09 -14.42 0.06
CA THR A 207 -6.71 -13.84 1.35
C THR A 207 -5.55 -12.86 1.22
N CYS A 208 -4.58 -13.15 0.35
CA CYS A 208 -3.46 -12.25 0.08
C CYS A 208 -3.96 -10.90 -0.44
N LEU A 209 -4.93 -10.87 -1.36
CA LEU A 209 -5.54 -9.64 -1.85
C LEU A 209 -6.18 -8.82 -0.71
N THR A 210 -6.91 -9.50 0.18
CA THR A 210 -7.57 -8.83 1.31
C THR A 210 -6.54 -8.27 2.31
N LEU A 211 -5.50 -9.04 2.62
CA LEU A 211 -4.43 -8.58 3.50
C LEU A 211 -3.59 -7.49 2.85
N LEU A 212 -3.39 -7.53 1.54
CA LEU A 212 -2.66 -6.51 0.82
C LEU A 212 -3.43 -5.19 0.81
N ASP A 213 -4.75 -5.22 0.58
CA ASP A 213 -5.61 -4.05 0.77
C ASP A 213 -5.46 -3.46 2.17
N LEU A 214 -5.49 -4.32 3.20
CA LEU A 214 -5.31 -3.91 4.59
C LEU A 214 -3.95 -3.26 4.83
N VAL A 215 -2.86 -3.84 4.33
CA VAL A 215 -1.52 -3.26 4.50
C VAL A 215 -1.39 -1.93 3.77
N TYR A 216 -2.01 -1.77 2.60
CA TYR A 216 -2.05 -0.47 1.93
C TYR A 216 -2.81 0.57 2.76
N LEU A 217 -3.96 0.22 3.34
CA LEU A 217 -4.76 1.12 4.17
C LEU A 217 -4.11 1.42 5.53
N LEU A 218 -3.45 0.43 6.14
CA LEU A 218 -2.81 0.49 7.45
C LEU A 218 -1.27 0.48 7.33
N HIS A 219 -0.74 1.10 6.28
CA HIS A 219 0.68 1.06 5.94
C HIS A 219 1.57 1.47 7.12
N GLU A 220 1.38 2.68 7.66
CA GLU A 220 2.17 3.17 8.79
C GLU A 220 2.00 2.29 10.05
N PRO A 221 0.77 1.99 10.53
CA PRO A 221 0.60 1.10 11.69
C PRO A 221 1.27 -0.27 11.56
N VAL A 222 1.18 -0.91 10.39
CA VAL A 222 1.76 -2.24 10.15
C VAL A 222 3.29 -2.18 10.20
N TYR A 223 3.89 -1.22 9.48
CA TYR A 223 5.35 -1.06 9.46
C TYR A 223 5.90 -0.55 10.81
N GLU A 224 5.15 0.26 11.56
CA GLU A 224 5.53 0.61 12.93
C GLU A 224 5.54 -0.60 13.86
N SER A 225 4.57 -1.52 13.74
CA SER A 225 4.55 -2.77 14.50
C SER A 225 5.75 -3.65 14.15
N LEU A 226 6.09 -3.76 12.86
CA LEU A 226 7.27 -4.49 12.40
C LEU A 226 8.57 -3.87 12.94
N LEU A 227 8.68 -2.54 12.91
CA LEU A 227 9.82 -1.80 13.45
C LEU A 227 9.99 -2.08 14.95
N ARG A 228 8.92 -1.98 15.74
CA ARG A 228 8.95 -2.27 17.19
C ARG A 228 9.36 -3.72 17.47
N ALA A 229 8.87 -4.67 16.68
CA ALA A 229 9.25 -6.07 16.80
C ALA A 229 10.75 -6.29 16.50
N SER A 230 11.29 -5.65 15.47
CA SER A 230 12.70 -5.82 15.07
C SER A 230 13.73 -5.25 16.05
N ILE A 231 13.35 -4.26 16.87
CA ILE A 231 14.26 -3.60 17.82
C ILE A 231 14.07 -4.13 19.25
N GLU A 232 13.08 -5.01 19.49
CA GLU A 232 12.66 -5.46 20.82
C GLU A 232 12.39 -4.30 21.79
N ASN A 233 12.02 -3.13 21.25
CA ASN A 233 11.82 -1.88 22.01
C ASN A 233 10.52 -1.20 21.61
N SER A 234 9.77 -0.72 22.60
CA SER A 234 8.46 -0.10 22.39
C SER A 234 8.53 1.29 21.74
N THR A 235 9.67 1.97 21.83
CA THR A 235 9.89 3.33 21.32
C THR A 235 11.11 3.40 20.40
N PRO A 236 10.92 3.25 19.07
CA PRO A 236 12.00 3.41 18.11
C PRO A 236 12.57 4.83 18.13
N SER A 237 13.90 4.95 18.02
CA SER A 237 14.55 6.25 17.81
C SER A 237 14.35 6.76 16.38
N GLN A 238 14.49 8.08 16.18
CA GLN A 238 14.38 8.69 14.85
C GLN A 238 15.36 8.05 13.84
N LEU A 239 16.62 7.82 14.24
CA LEU A 239 17.64 7.21 13.40
C LEU A 239 17.32 5.76 13.01
N GLN A 240 16.63 5.03 13.89
CA GLN A 240 16.14 3.68 13.56
C GLN A 240 14.98 3.75 12.56
N GLY A 241 14.06 4.70 12.73
CA GLY A 241 12.99 4.95 11.76
C GLY A 241 13.52 5.30 10.37
N GLU A 242 14.53 6.16 10.29
CA GLU A 242 15.18 6.56 9.03
C GLU A 242 15.83 5.38 8.30
N LYS A 243 16.52 4.49 9.03
CA LYS A 243 17.10 3.27 8.45
C LYS A 243 16.03 2.29 7.98
N PHE A 244 14.88 2.27 8.66
CA PHE A 244 13.77 1.38 8.36
C PHE A 244 12.94 1.79 7.14
N VAL A 245 13.14 2.99 6.58
CA VAL A 245 12.47 3.41 5.34
C VAL A 245 12.74 2.42 4.21
N SER A 246 13.96 1.90 4.11
CA SER A 246 14.33 0.89 3.11
C SER A 246 13.47 -0.39 3.18
N VAL A 247 13.04 -0.78 4.38
CA VAL A 247 12.17 -1.95 4.61
C VAL A 247 10.77 -1.72 4.04
N LYS A 248 10.29 -0.47 4.00
CA LYS A 248 8.97 -0.13 3.43
C LYS A 248 8.91 -0.31 1.90
N GLU A 249 10.05 -0.28 1.24
CA GLU A 249 10.19 -0.52 -0.20
C GLU A 249 10.63 -1.96 -0.54
N ASP A 250 10.77 -2.83 0.48
CA ASP A 250 11.05 -4.25 0.28
C ASP A 250 9.75 -5.02 0.02
N PHE A 251 9.31 -5.00 -1.24
CA PHE A 251 8.10 -5.68 -1.70
C PHE A 251 8.22 -7.20 -1.67
N MET A 252 9.43 -7.76 -1.79
CA MET A 252 9.66 -9.19 -1.60
C MET A 252 9.37 -9.59 -0.15
N LEU A 253 9.90 -8.83 0.82
CA LEU A 253 9.64 -9.04 2.25
C LEU A 253 8.15 -8.85 2.60
N LEU A 254 7.49 -7.84 2.02
CA LEU A 254 6.04 -7.67 2.15
C LEU A 254 5.28 -8.88 1.60
N ALA A 255 5.63 -9.36 0.41
CA ALA A 255 4.94 -10.47 -0.24
C ALA A 255 5.04 -11.77 0.57
N VAL A 256 6.23 -12.13 1.09
CA VAL A 256 6.37 -13.30 1.97
C VAL A 256 5.58 -13.14 3.27
N GLY A 257 5.53 -11.93 3.83
CA GLY A 257 4.73 -11.63 5.03
C GLY A 257 3.22 -11.80 4.79
N ILE A 258 2.70 -11.31 3.66
CA ILE A 258 1.30 -11.44 3.23
C ILE A 258 0.93 -12.91 3.01
N ILE A 259 1.77 -13.67 2.31
CA ILE A 259 1.51 -15.09 2.04
C ILE A 259 1.55 -15.90 3.34
N ALA A 260 2.53 -15.65 4.21
CA ALA A 260 2.62 -16.31 5.51
C ALA A 260 1.40 -15.99 6.40
N ALA A 261 0.96 -14.73 6.47
CA ALA A 261 -0.24 -14.35 7.20
C ALA A 261 -1.51 -15.01 6.59
N SER A 262 -1.59 -15.08 5.26
CA SER A 262 -2.70 -15.75 4.58
C SER A 262 -2.75 -17.24 4.87
N ALA A 263 -1.60 -17.92 4.86
CA ALA A 263 -1.49 -19.33 5.22
C ALA A 263 -1.92 -19.59 6.67
N PHE A 264 -1.56 -18.68 7.59
CA PHE A 264 -1.98 -18.76 8.99
C PHE A 264 -3.51 -18.68 9.12
N ILE A 265 -4.14 -17.71 8.45
CA ILE A 265 -5.61 -17.50 8.48
C ILE A 265 -6.34 -18.69 7.87
N GLN A 266 -5.87 -19.20 6.73
CA GLN A 266 -6.55 -20.26 6.00
C GLN A 266 -6.36 -21.64 6.62
N LYS A 267 -5.10 -22.00 6.96
CA LYS A 267 -4.77 -23.29 7.55
C LYS A 267 -3.46 -23.21 8.33
N HIS A 268 -3.58 -22.89 9.61
CA HIS A 268 -2.46 -22.80 10.56
C HIS A 268 -1.51 -24.01 10.50
N GLU A 269 -2.02 -25.23 10.31
CA GLU A 269 -1.22 -26.46 10.24
C GLU A 269 -0.20 -26.46 9.11
N CYS A 270 -0.46 -25.75 8.01
CA CYS A 270 0.42 -25.68 6.85
C CYS A 270 1.34 -24.45 6.88
N TRP A 271 1.23 -23.59 7.89
CA TRP A 271 1.98 -22.34 7.97
C TRP A 271 3.50 -22.57 7.98
N SER A 272 3.99 -23.54 8.77
CA SER A 272 5.42 -23.84 8.85
C SER A 272 6.00 -24.32 7.52
N GLN A 273 5.24 -25.11 6.78
CA GLN A 273 5.63 -25.57 5.45
C GLN A 273 5.69 -24.41 4.46
N VAL A 274 4.65 -23.56 4.42
CA VAL A 274 4.60 -22.38 3.54
C VAL A 274 5.78 -21.46 3.82
N VAL A 275 6.03 -21.13 5.09
CA VAL A 275 7.16 -20.26 5.49
C VAL A 275 8.51 -20.89 5.14
N GLY A 276 8.67 -22.20 5.34
CA GLY A 276 9.89 -22.91 4.94
C GLY A 276 10.13 -22.86 3.43
N HIS A 277 9.09 -23.00 2.62
CA HIS A 277 9.19 -22.85 1.17
C HIS A 277 9.56 -21.41 0.80
N LEU A 278 8.90 -20.41 1.38
CA LEU A 278 9.20 -18.99 1.12
C LEU A 278 10.65 -18.63 1.47
N GLN A 279 11.16 -19.12 2.61
CA GLN A 279 12.57 -18.97 2.99
C GLN A 279 13.49 -19.60 1.95
N SER A 280 13.17 -20.80 1.47
CA SER A 280 13.98 -21.48 0.44
C SER A 280 13.98 -20.76 -0.90
N ILE A 281 12.86 -20.11 -1.27
CA ILE A 281 12.71 -19.41 -2.55
C ILE A 281 13.42 -18.05 -2.51
N THR A 282 13.26 -17.31 -1.41
CA THR A 282 13.68 -15.90 -1.33
C THR A 282 14.98 -15.67 -0.56
N GLY A 283 15.42 -16.64 0.25
CA GLY A 283 16.53 -16.47 1.19
C GLY A 283 16.22 -15.61 2.42
N ILE A 284 14.98 -15.10 2.55
CA ILE A 284 14.57 -14.28 3.70
C ILE A 284 14.48 -15.16 4.95
N ALA A 285 15.09 -14.70 6.04
CA ALA A 285 15.11 -15.42 7.31
C ALA A 285 13.70 -15.69 7.85
N LEU A 286 13.51 -16.87 8.45
CA LEU A 286 12.22 -17.32 8.97
C LEU A 286 11.67 -16.36 10.03
N GLU A 287 12.56 -15.79 10.85
CA GLU A 287 12.24 -14.80 11.88
C GLU A 287 11.66 -13.52 11.27
N SER A 288 12.21 -13.06 10.14
CA SER A 288 11.72 -11.88 9.42
C SER A 288 10.34 -12.13 8.80
N ILE A 289 10.16 -13.29 8.17
CA ILE A 289 8.85 -13.70 7.60
C ILE A 289 7.81 -13.78 8.73
N ALA A 290 8.16 -14.42 9.84
CA ALA A 290 7.29 -14.57 11.00
C ALA A 290 6.94 -13.21 11.61
N ALA A 291 7.91 -12.33 11.84
CA ALA A 291 7.71 -11.01 12.41
C ALA A 291 6.75 -10.15 11.55
N PHE A 292 6.93 -10.15 10.23
CA PHE A 292 6.05 -9.39 9.35
C PHE A 292 4.65 -10.00 9.28
N SER A 293 4.55 -11.34 9.15
CA SER A 293 3.25 -12.01 9.18
C SER A 293 2.46 -11.68 10.47
N TYR A 294 3.15 -11.65 11.62
CA TYR A 294 2.56 -11.30 12.90
C TYR A 294 2.11 -9.83 12.97
N ALA A 295 2.93 -8.90 12.44
CA ALA A 295 2.56 -7.49 12.35
C ALA A 295 1.28 -7.29 11.52
N ILE A 296 1.15 -7.98 10.38
CA ILE A 296 -0.04 -7.96 9.53
C ILE A 296 -1.26 -8.53 10.27
N LEU A 297 -1.11 -9.71 10.90
CA LEU A 297 -2.20 -10.38 11.63
C LEU A 297 -2.71 -9.54 12.81
N THR A 298 -1.80 -8.85 13.52
CA THR A 298 -2.15 -7.98 14.66
C THR A 298 -3.09 -6.84 14.25
N HIS A 299 -2.95 -6.34 13.03
CA HIS A 299 -3.81 -5.28 12.49
C HIS A 299 -5.03 -5.84 11.72
N SER A 300 -5.02 -7.13 11.39
CA SER A 300 -6.12 -7.82 10.70
C SER A 300 -7.21 -8.31 11.66
N VAL A 301 -6.81 -8.83 12.82
CA VAL A 301 -7.73 -9.21 13.89
C VAL A 301 -7.92 -7.96 14.74
N GLY A 302 -9.00 -7.20 14.49
CA GLY A 302 -9.26 -5.91 15.11
C GLY A 302 -8.80 -5.86 16.56
N ALA A 303 -7.95 -4.88 16.88
CA ALA A 303 -7.31 -4.74 18.18
C ALA A 303 -8.34 -4.52 19.30
N ASN A 304 -8.97 -5.60 19.77
CA ASN A 304 -9.42 -5.69 21.15
C ASN A 304 -8.17 -5.91 22.00
N THR A 305 -7.25 -4.94 22.02
CA THR A 305 -6.47 -4.73 23.23
C THR A 305 -7.52 -4.51 24.32
N PRO A 306 -7.61 -5.36 25.36
CA PRO A 306 -8.44 -5.02 26.50
C PRO A 306 -7.89 -3.70 26.99
N GLY A 307 -8.69 -2.64 26.81
CA GLY A 307 -8.34 -1.31 27.28
C GLY A 307 -7.86 -1.47 28.70
N ARG A 308 -6.58 -1.15 28.91
CA ARG A 308 -6.03 -0.87 30.23
C ARG A 308 -7.08 0.00 30.90
N GLN A 309 -7.77 -0.55 31.91
CA GLN A 309 -8.86 0.12 32.61
C GLN A 309 -8.42 1.57 32.82
N GLN A 310 -9.06 2.49 32.12
CA GLN A 310 -8.89 3.90 32.42
C GLN A 310 -9.26 4.04 33.88
N SER A 311 -8.25 4.26 34.72
CA SER A 311 -8.46 4.70 36.08
C SER A 311 -9.43 5.87 36.02
N VAL A 312 -10.61 5.66 36.61
CA VAL A 312 -11.70 6.63 36.68
C VAL A 312 -11.13 8.02 37.00
N PRO A 313 -11.51 9.07 36.26
CA PRO A 313 -11.08 10.42 36.60
C PRO A 313 -11.52 10.75 38.03
N SER A 314 -10.56 11.14 38.87
CA SER A 314 -10.69 11.46 40.30
C SER A 314 -11.71 12.58 40.64
N HIS A 315 -12.41 13.12 39.64
CA HIS A 315 -13.45 14.13 39.82
C HIS A 315 -14.88 13.57 39.96
N LEU A 316 -15.13 12.28 39.67
CA LEU A 316 -16.46 11.66 39.90
C LEU A 316 -16.57 10.97 41.27
N ALA A 317 -15.45 10.60 41.91
CA ALA A 317 -15.45 10.07 43.28
C ALA A 317 -15.77 11.13 44.35
N ALA A 318 -15.48 12.42 44.08
CA ALA A 318 -15.76 13.51 45.01
C ALA A 318 -17.25 13.93 45.07
N ARG A 319 -18.08 13.50 44.11
CA ARG A 319 -19.52 13.82 44.07
C ARG A 319 -20.39 12.72 44.71
N ALA A 320 -19.89 11.49 44.83
CA ALA A 320 -20.59 10.40 45.50
C ALA A 320 -20.50 10.45 47.03
N LEU A 321 -19.49 11.14 47.59
CA LEU A 321 -19.30 11.29 49.05
C LEU A 321 -20.01 12.50 49.68
N ARG A 322 -20.63 13.39 48.88
CA ARG A 322 -21.45 14.51 49.40
C ARG A 322 -22.95 14.24 49.41
N ALA A 323 -23.42 13.16 48.79
CA ALA A 323 -24.84 12.81 48.75
C ALA A 323 -25.28 11.90 49.92
N THR A 324 -24.34 11.33 50.69
CA THR A 324 -24.63 10.45 51.84
C THR A 324 -24.53 11.12 53.21
N ALA A 325 -24.21 12.42 53.27
CA ALA A 325 -24.06 13.16 54.53
C ALA A 325 -25.22 14.12 54.85
N SER A 326 -26.33 14.09 54.10
CA SER A 326 -27.50 14.97 54.33
C SER A 326 -28.80 14.23 54.68
N SER A 327 -28.71 12.96 55.08
CA SER A 327 -29.86 12.20 55.60
C SER A 327 -29.50 11.62 56.97
N ASN A 328 -29.44 12.49 57.98
CA ASN A 328 -29.61 12.18 59.40
C ASN A 328 -29.68 13.51 60.18
N MET A 329 -30.84 14.15 60.11
CA MET A 329 -31.46 14.93 61.17
C MET A 329 -32.98 14.78 61.03
#